data_AF-A0A9W5RCY4-F1
#
_entry.id   AF-A0A9W5RCY4-F1
#
_cell.length_a   1.000
_cell.length_b   1.000
_cell.length_c   1.000
_cell.angle_alpha   90.00
_cell.angle_beta   90.00
_cell.angle_gamma   90.00
#
_symmetry.space_group_name_H-M   'P 1'
#
loop_
_entity.id
_entity.type
_entity.pdbx_description
1 polymer ?
#
loop_
_entity_poly.entity_id
_entity_poly.type
_entity_poly.pdbx_seq_one_letter_code
_entity_poly.pdbx_strand_id
1 'polypeptide(L)'
;MDQMRNRAGSRTHSPDPGGSAPSITQIRRTLKGNIVLLSIFTAMYLAPIALASSIRNVLIAIALFVVLFAVGLAITRAPLAPSKRPTKRQAGLVGLTSMLELVAVIAGLIIGFVADAWWPFGVLLVGSVALHFLTLLLAYRRRSDYFALTLVVIAFALLVVSPISPLWDLWAVAGGIVAACTALYIVKPARTLRATKPAAEKRAIA
;
A
#
# COMPACT_ATOMS: atom_id res chain seq x y z
N MET A 1 -35.43 53.56 35.97
CA MET A 1 -34.35 52.62 36.33
C MET A 1 -33.72 52.11 35.05
N ASP A 2 -33.01 53.01 34.38
CA ASP A 2 -32.16 52.73 33.21
C ASP A 2 -30.73 53.08 33.64
N GLN A 3 -29.80 52.12 33.57
CA GLN A 3 -28.38 52.43 33.37
C GLN A 3 -27.57 51.19 32.96
N MET A 4 -26.81 51.40 31.88
CA MET A 4 -25.85 50.52 31.23
C MET A 4 -24.63 50.17 32.09
N ARG A 5 -24.08 48.96 31.94
CA ARG A 5 -22.62 48.70 31.86
C ARG A 5 -22.35 47.23 31.45
N ASN A 6 -22.14 46.92 30.17
CA ASN A 6 -20.87 46.92 29.42
C ASN A 6 -19.80 45.90 29.89
N ARG A 7 -19.35 45.10 28.91
CA ARG A 7 -18.08 44.36 28.75
C ARG A 7 -17.88 42.99 29.43
N ALA A 8 -17.94 41.95 28.61
CA ALA A 8 -16.80 41.08 28.23
C ALA A 8 -17.39 39.93 27.40
N GLY A 9 -17.06 39.78 26.12
CA GLY A 9 -15.75 39.24 25.78
C GLY A 9 -15.69 37.74 26.07
N SER A 10 -16.57 36.96 25.45
CA SER A 10 -16.39 35.52 25.32
C SER A 10 -16.63 35.19 23.87
N ARG A 11 -15.52 35.06 23.15
CA ARG A 11 -15.46 34.49 21.81
C ARG A 11 -16.29 33.21 21.85
N THR A 12 -17.43 33.19 21.15
CA THR A 12 -17.91 31.94 20.58
C THR A 12 -16.83 31.53 19.59
N HIS A 13 -15.85 30.79 20.11
CA HIS A 13 -14.94 30.02 19.32
C HIS A 13 -15.81 28.95 18.68
N SER A 14 -16.47 29.32 17.57
CA SER A 14 -16.92 28.33 16.61
C SER A 14 -15.66 27.53 16.29
N PRO A 15 -15.58 26.24 16.65
CA PRO A 15 -14.59 25.41 16.00
C PRO A 15 -15.05 25.39 14.55
N ASP A 16 -14.36 26.13 13.69
CA ASP A 16 -14.48 25.97 12.27
C ASP A 16 -13.91 24.57 11.98
N PRO A 17 -14.73 23.52 11.77
CA PRO A 17 -14.21 22.21 11.43
C PRO A 17 -14.12 22.26 9.91
N GLY A 18 -13.22 23.11 9.41
CA GLY A 18 -12.97 23.39 7.99
C GLY A 18 -12.34 22.19 7.27
N GLY A 19 -13.06 21.08 7.29
CA GLY A 19 -12.85 19.91 6.45
C GLY A 19 -14.21 19.28 6.25
N SER A 20 -14.99 19.84 5.31
CA SER A 20 -16.19 19.19 4.83
C SER A 20 -15.87 17.72 4.52
N ALA A 21 -16.74 16.81 4.96
CA ALA A 21 -16.54 15.39 4.70
C ALA A 21 -16.29 15.18 3.20
N PRO A 22 -15.25 14.42 2.82
CA PRO A 22 -14.85 14.32 1.42
C PRO A 22 -16.01 13.80 0.58
N SER A 23 -16.26 14.47 -0.53
CA SER A 23 -17.32 14.08 -1.47
C SER A 23 -17.09 12.66 -2.00
N ILE A 24 -18.17 11.96 -2.39
CA ILE A 24 -18.08 10.64 -3.01
C ILE A 24 -17.15 10.67 -4.24
N THR A 25 -17.16 11.77 -5.00
CA THR A 25 -16.25 11.98 -6.14
C THR A 25 -14.78 12.02 -5.73
N GLN A 26 -14.44 12.74 -4.66
CA GLN A 26 -13.09 12.78 -4.09
C GLN A 26 -12.66 11.38 -3.62
N ILE A 27 -13.54 10.68 -2.87
CA ILE A 27 -13.27 9.31 -2.39
C ILE A 27 -13.00 8.37 -3.57
N ARG A 28 -13.84 8.39 -4.62
CA ARG A 28 -13.66 7.56 -5.82
C ARG A 28 -12.35 7.89 -6.56
N ARG A 29 -11.99 9.17 -6.66
CA ARG A 29 -10.72 9.60 -7.29
C ARG A 29 -9.53 9.05 -6.52
N THR A 30 -9.51 9.17 -5.19
CA THR A 30 -8.45 8.61 -4.35
C THR A 30 -8.37 7.09 -4.46
N LEU A 31 -9.51 6.38 -4.44
CA LEU A 31 -9.54 4.92 -4.62
C LEU A 31 -8.96 4.50 -5.98
N LYS A 32 -9.33 5.18 -7.07
CA LYS A 32 -8.76 4.93 -8.41
C LYS A 32 -7.25 5.18 -8.43
N GLY A 33 -6.80 6.31 -7.88
CA GLY A 33 -5.38 6.64 -7.79
C GLY A 33 -4.59 5.55 -7.05
N ASN A 34 -5.08 5.10 -5.90
CA ASN A 34 -4.43 4.05 -5.12
C ASN A 34 -4.41 2.70 -5.88
N ILE A 35 -5.48 2.35 -6.60
CA ILE A 35 -5.51 1.12 -7.42
C ILE A 35 -4.46 1.19 -8.52
N VAL A 36 -4.36 2.31 -9.23
CA VAL A 36 -3.37 2.51 -10.30
C VAL A 36 -1.96 2.42 -9.73
N LEU A 37 -1.68 3.13 -8.64
CA LEU A 37 -0.37 3.12 -7.99
C LEU A 37 0.04 1.70 -7.57
N LEU A 38 -0.86 0.98 -6.87
CA LEU A 38 -0.60 -0.39 -6.46
C LEU A 38 -0.41 -1.33 -7.66
N SER A 39 -1.14 -1.13 -8.76
CA SER A 39 -0.97 -1.92 -9.98
C SER A 39 0.41 -1.70 -10.62
N ILE A 40 0.91 -0.45 -10.60
CA ILE A 40 2.27 -0.13 -11.06
C ILE A 40 3.31 -0.84 -10.18
N PHE A 41 3.17 -0.78 -8.86
CA PHE A 41 4.05 -1.50 -7.95
C PHE A 41 3.99 -3.02 -8.18
N THR A 42 2.79 -3.61 -8.33
CA THR A 42 2.64 -5.03 -8.64
C THR A 42 3.37 -5.39 -9.93
N ALA A 43 3.21 -4.61 -11.01
CA ALA A 43 3.90 -4.85 -12.28
C ALA A 43 5.43 -4.73 -12.13
N MET A 44 5.90 -3.71 -11.41
CA MET A 44 7.33 -3.50 -11.14
C MET A 44 7.93 -4.69 -10.38
N TYR A 45 7.21 -5.26 -9.40
CA TYR A 45 7.65 -6.46 -8.68
C TYR A 45 7.61 -7.73 -9.52
N LEU A 46 6.77 -7.79 -10.57
CA LEU A 46 6.72 -8.93 -11.49
C LEU A 46 7.73 -8.82 -12.65
N ALA A 47 8.19 -7.61 -12.98
CA ALA A 47 9.13 -7.38 -14.08
C ALA A 47 10.40 -8.27 -14.03
N PRO A 48 11.02 -8.54 -12.86
CA PRO A 48 12.19 -9.43 -12.79
C PRO A 48 11.94 -10.86 -13.27
N ILE A 49 10.68 -11.33 -13.28
CA ILE A 49 10.33 -12.66 -13.82
C ILE A 49 10.70 -12.76 -15.30
N ALA A 50 10.54 -11.67 -16.07
CA ALA A 50 10.90 -11.64 -17.48
C ALA A 50 12.42 -11.59 -17.72
N LEU A 51 13.20 -11.19 -16.70
CA LEU A 51 14.65 -11.06 -16.74
C LEU A 51 15.38 -12.26 -16.10
N ALA A 52 14.63 -13.14 -15.43
CA ALA A 52 15.19 -14.32 -14.79
C ALA A 52 15.75 -15.30 -15.84
N SER A 53 16.95 -15.78 -15.57
CA SER A 53 17.68 -16.72 -16.43
C SER A 53 17.23 -18.17 -16.24
N SER A 54 16.67 -18.49 -15.07
CA SER A 54 16.26 -19.85 -14.71
C SER A 54 14.75 -20.03 -14.78
N ILE A 55 14.30 -20.94 -15.66
CA ILE A 55 12.88 -21.32 -15.77
C ILE A 55 12.32 -21.83 -14.43
N ARG A 56 13.15 -22.50 -13.62
CA ARG A 56 12.77 -22.94 -12.28
C ARG A 56 12.38 -21.75 -11.40
N ASN A 57 13.18 -20.69 -11.40
CA ASN A 57 12.92 -19.50 -10.58
C ASN A 57 11.71 -18.71 -11.10
N VAL A 58 11.52 -18.66 -12.42
CA VAL A 58 10.29 -18.12 -13.04
C VAL A 58 9.05 -18.86 -12.55
N LEU A 59 9.04 -20.20 -12.62
CA LEU A 59 7.91 -21.02 -12.18
C LEU A 59 7.65 -20.88 -10.68
N ILE A 60 8.71 -20.85 -9.85
CA ILE A 60 8.59 -20.61 -8.40
C ILE A 60 7.98 -19.23 -8.13
N ALA A 61 8.45 -18.18 -8.81
CA ALA A 61 7.94 -16.83 -8.64
C ALA A 61 6.44 -16.73 -8.97
N ILE A 62 6.02 -17.30 -10.10
CA ILE A 62 4.61 -17.35 -10.52
C ILE A 62 3.78 -18.14 -9.51
N ALA A 63 4.26 -19.32 -9.09
CA ALA A 63 3.55 -20.16 -8.13
C ALA A 63 3.39 -19.43 -6.78
N LEU A 64 4.44 -18.81 -6.27
CA LEU A 64 4.39 -18.01 -5.04
C LEU A 64 3.42 -16.85 -5.18
N PHE A 65 3.47 -16.10 -6.28
CA PHE A 65 2.52 -15.00 -6.53
C PHE A 65 1.07 -15.49 -6.45
N VAL A 66 0.72 -16.53 -7.20
CA VAL A 66 -0.66 -17.06 -7.28
C VAL A 66 -1.12 -17.60 -5.93
N VAL A 67 -0.31 -18.45 -5.30
CA VAL A 67 -0.65 -19.10 -4.02
C VAL A 67 -0.79 -18.07 -2.91
N LEU A 68 0.17 -17.17 -2.75
CA LEU A 68 0.15 -16.17 -1.68
C LEU A 68 -0.99 -15.16 -1.88
N PHE A 69 -1.29 -14.78 -3.13
CA PHE A 69 -2.45 -13.93 -3.43
C PHE A 69 -3.75 -14.64 -3.09
N ALA A 70 -3.90 -15.93 -3.43
CA ALA A 70 -5.08 -16.72 -3.10
C ALA A 70 -5.27 -16.88 -1.58
N VAL A 71 -4.19 -17.18 -0.85
CA VAL A 71 -4.19 -17.25 0.62
C VAL A 71 -4.56 -15.90 1.23
N GLY A 72 -3.93 -14.82 0.77
CA GLY A 72 -4.28 -13.46 1.19
C GLY A 72 -5.75 -13.13 0.94
N LEU A 73 -6.29 -13.52 -0.21
CA LEU A 73 -7.69 -13.33 -0.54
C LEU A 73 -8.62 -14.09 0.41
N ALA A 74 -8.26 -15.33 0.78
CA ALA A 74 -8.99 -16.10 1.78
C ALA A 74 -8.96 -15.41 3.16
N ILE A 75 -7.77 -14.92 3.59
CA ILE A 75 -7.61 -14.17 4.86
C ILE A 75 -8.50 -12.92 4.88
N THR A 76 -8.59 -12.18 3.77
CA THR A 76 -9.44 -10.97 3.69
C THR A 76 -10.94 -11.25 3.66
N ARG A 77 -11.35 -12.50 3.37
CA ARG A 77 -12.77 -12.92 3.35
C ARG A 77 -13.24 -13.50 4.68
N ALA A 78 -12.32 -13.93 5.56
CA ALA A 78 -12.68 -14.49 6.86
C ALA A 78 -13.40 -13.43 7.75
N PRO A 79 -14.36 -13.84 8.62
CA PRO A 79 -15.07 -12.93 9.51
C PRO A 79 -14.10 -12.03 10.30
N LEU A 80 -14.30 -10.72 10.20
CA LEU A 80 -13.35 -9.71 10.64
C LEU A 80 -13.65 -9.24 12.06
N ALA A 81 -12.64 -9.26 12.92
CA ALA A 81 -12.61 -8.34 14.06
C ALA A 81 -12.54 -6.89 13.54
N PRO A 82 -13.19 -5.91 14.20
CA PRO A 82 -13.15 -4.52 13.76
C PRO A 82 -11.71 -4.03 13.64
N SER A 83 -11.36 -3.41 12.50
CA SER A 83 -10.06 -2.75 12.34
C SER A 83 -9.94 -1.58 13.32
N LYS A 84 -8.78 -1.43 13.96
CA LYS A 84 -8.50 -0.29 14.83
C LYS A 84 -8.62 1.02 14.03
N ARG A 85 -9.27 2.04 14.60
CA ARG A 85 -9.20 3.40 14.05
C ARG A 85 -7.82 4.00 14.39
N PRO A 86 -7.04 4.44 13.39
CA PRO A 86 -5.71 4.98 13.64
C PRO A 86 -5.79 6.34 14.35
N THR A 87 -4.79 6.66 15.17
CA THR A 87 -4.62 8.02 15.70
C THR A 87 -4.07 8.95 14.61
N LYS A 88 -4.19 10.28 14.79
CA LYS A 88 -3.61 11.26 13.84
C LYS A 88 -2.12 11.03 13.59
N ARG A 89 -1.35 10.73 14.65
CA ARG A 89 0.09 10.42 14.54
C ARG A 89 0.35 9.14 13.73
N GLN A 90 -0.44 8.09 13.96
CA GLN A 90 -0.32 6.84 13.21
C GLN A 90 -0.67 7.03 11.74
N ALA A 91 -1.71 7.80 11.43
CA ALA A 91 -2.06 8.16 10.04
C ALA A 91 -0.93 8.97 9.37
N GLY A 92 -0.32 9.91 10.10
CA GLY A 92 0.84 10.67 9.63
C GLY A 92 2.05 9.78 9.30
N LEU A 93 2.36 8.78 10.14
CA LEU A 93 3.45 7.82 9.90
C LEU A 93 3.21 6.94 8.67
N VAL A 94 1.97 6.51 8.45
CA VAL A 94 1.60 5.77 7.23
C VAL A 94 1.81 6.65 5.99
N GLY A 95 1.43 7.93 6.07
CA GLY A 95 1.69 8.89 4.99
C GLY A 95 3.19 9.11 4.73
N LEU A 96 3.97 9.28 5.80
CA LEU A 96 5.42 9.48 5.70
C LEU A 96 6.12 8.27 5.07
N THR A 97 5.80 7.06 5.50
CA THR A 97 6.41 5.85 4.90
C THR A 97 6.02 5.65 3.45
N SER A 98 4.80 6.05 3.04
CA SER A 98 4.42 6.05 1.64
C SER A 98 5.23 7.05 0.80
N MET A 99 5.59 8.22 1.36
CA MET A 99 6.52 9.14 0.70
C MET A 99 7.94 8.55 0.62
N LEU A 100 8.39 7.83 1.67
CA LEU A 100 9.68 7.15 1.65
C LEU A 100 9.75 6.03 0.62
N GLU A 101 8.65 5.33 0.34
CA GLU A 101 8.59 4.36 -0.77
C GLU A 101 8.91 5.02 -2.11
N LEU A 102 8.33 6.20 -2.38
CA LEU A 102 8.62 6.95 -3.60
C LEU A 102 10.09 7.38 -3.68
N VAL A 103 10.64 7.88 -2.56
CA VAL A 103 12.07 8.26 -2.49
C VAL A 103 12.96 7.05 -2.72
N ALA A 104 12.64 5.90 -2.14
CA ALA A 104 13.39 4.65 -2.33
C ALA A 104 13.34 4.16 -3.79
N VAL A 105 12.18 4.26 -4.45
CA VAL A 105 12.05 3.97 -5.88
C VAL A 105 12.96 4.87 -6.70
N ILE A 106 12.89 6.20 -6.51
CA ILE A 106 13.69 7.16 -7.27
C ILE A 106 15.19 6.92 -7.03
N ALA A 107 15.61 6.86 -5.77
CA ALA A 107 17.01 6.65 -5.40
C ALA A 107 17.54 5.33 -5.95
N GLY A 108 16.77 4.24 -5.82
CA GLY A 108 17.18 2.94 -6.32
C GLY A 108 17.25 2.88 -7.85
N LEU A 109 16.32 3.50 -8.57
CA LEU A 109 16.40 3.61 -10.03
C LEU A 109 17.65 4.40 -10.47
N ILE A 110 17.96 5.51 -9.80
CA ILE A 110 19.19 6.28 -10.07
C ILE A 110 20.42 5.40 -9.85
N ILE A 111 20.51 4.71 -8.71
CA ILE A 111 21.64 3.81 -8.41
C ILE A 111 21.76 2.69 -9.45
N GLY A 112 20.64 2.08 -9.82
CA GLY A 112 20.57 1.01 -10.81
C GLY A 112 21.03 1.46 -12.21
N PHE A 113 20.54 2.59 -12.70
CA PHE A 113 20.88 3.06 -14.05
C PHE A 113 22.25 3.76 -14.15
N VAL A 114 22.66 4.49 -13.11
CA VAL A 114 23.91 5.28 -13.16
C VAL A 114 25.13 4.42 -12.82
N ALA A 115 25.01 3.53 -11.83
CA ALA A 115 26.14 2.74 -11.33
C ALA A 115 26.06 1.26 -11.72
N ASP A 116 25.09 0.87 -12.56
CA ASP A 116 24.75 -0.52 -12.87
C ASP A 116 24.52 -1.39 -11.61
N ALA A 117 24.20 -0.74 -10.50
CA ALA A 117 24.10 -1.34 -9.18
C ALA A 117 22.62 -1.62 -8.87
N TRP A 118 22.04 -2.54 -9.62
CA TRP A 118 20.62 -2.89 -9.50
C TRP A 118 20.27 -3.53 -8.16
N TRP A 119 21.20 -4.23 -7.51
CA TRP A 119 20.95 -4.88 -6.22
C TRP A 119 20.42 -3.93 -5.13
N PRO A 120 21.06 -2.77 -4.86
CA PRO A 120 20.52 -1.74 -3.98
C PRO A 120 19.09 -1.31 -4.26
N PHE A 121 18.65 -1.27 -5.53
CA PHE A 121 17.28 -0.87 -5.85
C PHE A 121 16.25 -1.80 -5.19
N GLY A 122 16.46 -3.11 -5.24
CA GLY A 122 15.54 -4.10 -4.67
C GLY A 122 15.54 -4.07 -3.15
N VAL A 123 16.73 -3.89 -2.54
CA VAL A 123 16.87 -3.74 -1.09
C VAL A 123 16.15 -2.47 -0.61
N LEU A 124 16.39 -1.33 -1.25
CA LEU A 124 15.73 -0.07 -0.90
C LEU A 124 14.22 -0.14 -1.11
N LEU A 125 13.79 -0.66 -2.26
CA LEU A 125 12.39 -0.79 -2.61
C LEU A 125 11.65 -1.70 -1.62
N VAL A 126 12.08 -2.95 -1.46
CA VAL A 126 11.39 -3.91 -0.58
C VAL A 126 11.53 -3.52 0.89
N GLY A 127 12.66 -2.95 1.29
CA GLY A 127 12.86 -2.41 2.64
C GLY A 127 11.91 -1.26 2.97
N SER A 128 11.73 -0.31 2.05
CA SER A 128 10.75 0.78 2.21
C SER A 128 9.31 0.28 2.33
N VAL A 129 8.94 -0.72 1.52
CA VAL A 129 7.62 -1.36 1.60
C VAL A 129 7.44 -2.16 2.89
N ALA A 130 8.50 -2.80 3.41
CA ALA A 130 8.45 -3.47 4.71
C ALA A 130 8.14 -2.46 5.83
N LEU A 131 8.81 -1.30 5.83
CA LEU A 131 8.54 -0.21 6.76
C LEU A 131 7.10 0.32 6.61
N HIS A 132 6.62 0.46 5.38
CA HIS A 132 5.24 0.90 5.15
C HIS A 132 4.23 -0.10 5.70
N PHE A 133 4.36 -1.40 5.42
CA PHE A 133 3.49 -2.43 5.99
C PHE A 133 3.57 -2.50 7.51
N LEU A 134 4.75 -2.27 8.10
CA LEU A 134 4.89 -2.19 9.55
C LEU A 134 4.05 -1.02 10.11
N THR A 135 4.09 0.16 9.49
CA THR A 135 3.26 1.28 9.94
C THR A 135 1.77 1.04 9.74
N LEU A 136 1.36 0.40 8.62
CA LEU A 136 -0.02 -0.03 8.39
C LEU A 136 -0.48 -1.00 9.47
N LEU A 137 0.37 -1.97 9.84
CA LEU A 137 0.10 -2.93 10.89
C LEU A 137 -0.11 -2.23 12.24
N LEU A 138 0.80 -1.32 12.61
CA LEU A 138 0.70 -0.59 13.88
C LEU A 138 -0.52 0.34 13.93
N ALA A 139 -0.91 0.91 12.78
CA ALA A 139 -2.04 1.82 12.66
C ALA A 139 -3.39 1.09 12.70
N TYR A 140 -3.56 0.04 11.90
CA TYR A 140 -4.86 -0.58 11.63
C TYR A 140 -5.03 -1.98 12.25
N ARG A 141 -3.92 -2.68 12.53
CA ARG A 141 -3.87 -4.04 13.11
C ARG A 141 -4.74 -5.06 12.36
N ARG A 142 -4.77 -5.01 11.02
CA ARG A 142 -5.56 -5.97 10.22
C ARG A 142 -4.76 -7.26 10.04
N ARG A 143 -5.44 -8.40 9.97
CA ARG A 143 -4.82 -9.70 9.64
C ARG A 143 -4.04 -9.66 8.32
N SER A 144 -4.54 -8.91 7.33
CA SER A 144 -3.84 -8.70 6.07
C SER A 144 -2.52 -7.96 6.24
N ASP A 145 -2.42 -7.03 7.21
CA ASP A 145 -1.19 -6.30 7.49
C ASP A 145 -0.13 -7.23 8.13
N TYR A 146 -0.54 -8.14 9.02
CA TYR A 146 0.35 -9.16 9.58
C TYR A 146 0.88 -10.08 8.48
N PHE A 147 -0.03 -10.62 7.67
CA PHE A 147 0.33 -11.51 6.57
C PHE A 147 1.26 -10.84 5.55
N ALA A 148 0.92 -9.62 5.11
CA ALA A 148 1.74 -8.89 4.16
C ALA A 148 3.11 -8.53 4.74
N LEU A 149 3.18 -8.07 6.00
CA LEU A 149 4.46 -7.76 6.64
C LEU A 149 5.36 -9.01 6.73
N THR A 150 4.83 -10.16 7.16
CA THR A 150 5.61 -11.40 7.24
C THR A 150 6.21 -11.76 5.88
N LEU A 151 5.40 -11.73 4.82
CA LEU A 151 5.86 -12.05 3.47
C LEU A 151 6.90 -11.06 2.94
N VAL A 152 6.68 -9.76 3.17
CA VAL A 152 7.62 -8.73 2.72
C VAL A 152 8.94 -8.79 3.50
N VAL A 153 8.92 -9.13 4.78
CA VAL A 153 10.14 -9.37 5.56
C VAL A 153 10.92 -10.58 5.04
N ILE A 154 10.23 -11.66 4.67
CA ILE A 154 10.88 -12.83 4.05
C ILE A 154 11.52 -12.42 2.71
N ALA A 155 10.78 -11.71 1.85
CA ALA A 155 11.31 -11.23 0.58
C ALA A 155 12.50 -10.27 0.76
N PHE A 156 12.43 -9.39 1.74
CA PHE A 156 13.53 -8.49 2.10
C PHE A 156 14.76 -9.26 2.57
N ALA A 157 14.59 -10.25 3.46
CA ALA A 157 15.68 -11.08 3.93
C ALA A 157 16.36 -11.84 2.79
N LEU A 158 15.59 -12.38 1.83
CA LEU A 158 16.15 -12.99 0.61
C LEU A 158 17.07 -12.01 -0.12
N LEU A 159 16.60 -10.78 -0.35
CA LEU A 159 17.34 -9.71 -1.03
C LEU A 159 18.49 -9.10 -0.20
N VAL A 160 18.61 -9.36 1.09
CA VAL A 160 19.75 -8.88 1.88
C VAL A 160 20.82 -9.95 2.01
N VAL A 161 20.42 -11.20 2.21
CA VAL A 161 21.32 -12.30 2.59
C VAL A 161 22.02 -12.94 1.39
N SER A 162 21.50 -12.81 0.16
CA SER A 162 22.03 -13.53 -0.99
C SER A 162 22.51 -12.65 -2.16
N PRO A 163 23.48 -11.73 -1.96
CA PRO A 163 24.04 -10.93 -3.05
C PRO A 163 24.81 -11.76 -4.10
N ILE A 164 25.01 -13.05 -3.85
CA ILE A 164 25.82 -13.98 -4.65
C ILE A 164 24.97 -14.76 -5.67
N SER A 165 23.64 -14.79 -5.50
CA SER A 165 22.73 -15.41 -6.49
C SER A 165 22.60 -14.53 -7.73
N PRO A 166 22.28 -15.08 -8.93
CA PRO A 166 21.97 -14.27 -10.09
C PRO A 166 20.86 -13.27 -9.74
N LEU A 167 21.18 -11.98 -9.88
CA LEU A 167 20.34 -10.86 -9.43
C LEU A 167 18.86 -11.06 -9.78
N TRP A 168 18.57 -11.27 -11.07
CA TRP A 168 17.22 -11.34 -11.60
C TRP A 168 16.43 -12.57 -11.15
N ASP A 169 17.12 -13.69 -10.92
CA ASP A 169 16.50 -14.92 -10.45
C ASP A 169 15.97 -14.77 -9.03
N LEU A 170 16.79 -14.20 -8.14
CA LEU A 170 16.38 -13.95 -6.77
C LEU A 170 15.30 -12.87 -6.69
N TRP A 171 15.43 -11.83 -7.51
CA TRP A 171 14.44 -10.79 -7.64
C TRP A 171 13.11 -11.28 -8.18
N ALA A 172 13.10 -12.26 -9.09
CA ALA A 172 11.85 -12.87 -9.55
C ALA A 172 11.11 -13.53 -8.39
N VAL A 173 11.81 -14.29 -7.55
CA VAL A 173 11.22 -14.96 -6.39
C VAL A 173 10.73 -13.95 -5.35
N ALA A 174 11.59 -13.02 -4.92
CA ALA A 174 11.22 -11.98 -3.95
C ALA A 174 10.10 -11.08 -4.49
N GLY A 175 10.19 -10.70 -5.76
CA GLY A 175 9.21 -9.91 -6.49
C GLY A 175 7.85 -10.59 -6.56
N GLY A 176 7.78 -11.88 -6.87
CA GLY A 176 6.53 -12.66 -6.85
C GLY A 176 5.83 -12.62 -5.50
N ILE A 177 6.60 -12.72 -4.40
CA ILE A 177 6.08 -12.62 -3.03
C ILE A 177 5.49 -11.22 -2.76
N VAL A 178 6.24 -10.15 -3.06
CA VAL A 178 5.80 -8.77 -2.77
C VAL A 178 4.67 -8.32 -3.72
N ALA A 179 4.68 -8.79 -4.97
CA ALA A 179 3.60 -8.58 -5.94
C ALA A 179 2.26 -9.13 -5.42
N ALA A 180 2.25 -10.29 -4.78
CA ALA A 180 1.03 -10.85 -4.19
C ALA A 180 0.46 -9.93 -3.10
N CYS A 181 1.33 -9.35 -2.26
CA CYS A 181 0.93 -8.40 -1.22
C CYS A 181 0.32 -7.13 -1.83
N THR A 182 1.00 -6.51 -2.80
CA THR A 182 0.49 -5.28 -3.45
C THR A 182 -0.82 -5.54 -4.18
N ALA A 183 -0.93 -6.66 -4.92
CA ALA A 183 -2.16 -7.07 -5.59
C ALA A 183 -3.31 -7.30 -4.60
N LEU A 184 -3.04 -7.91 -3.43
CA LEU A 184 -4.05 -8.11 -2.40
C LEU A 184 -4.63 -6.78 -1.91
N TYR A 185 -3.80 -5.75 -1.77
CA TYR A 185 -4.21 -4.42 -1.31
C TYR A 185 -5.04 -3.66 -2.34
N ILE A 186 -5.06 -4.06 -3.61
CA ILE A 186 -5.97 -3.54 -4.64
C ILE A 186 -7.41 -4.00 -4.41
N VAL A 187 -7.60 -5.21 -3.87
CA VAL A 187 -8.91 -5.87 -3.80
C VAL A 187 -9.93 -5.05 -3.03
N LYS A 188 -9.55 -4.52 -1.87
CA LYS A 188 -10.48 -3.74 -1.02
C LYS A 188 -10.90 -2.42 -1.69
N PRO A 189 -9.97 -1.53 -2.12
CA PRO A 189 -10.31 -0.36 -2.91
C PRO A 189 -11.18 -0.66 -4.14
N ALA A 190 -10.87 -1.72 -4.88
CA ALA A 190 -11.63 -2.10 -6.07
C ALA A 190 -13.07 -2.53 -5.72
N ARG A 191 -13.26 -3.32 -4.66
CA ARG A 191 -14.60 -3.69 -4.16
C ARG A 191 -15.39 -2.46 -3.71
N THR A 192 -14.76 -1.55 -2.95
CA THR A 192 -15.39 -0.30 -2.51
C THR A 192 -15.75 0.60 -3.70
N LEU A 193 -14.90 0.69 -4.72
CA LEU A 193 -15.18 1.46 -5.93
C LEU A 193 -16.36 0.89 -6.74
N ARG A 194 -16.49 -0.45 -6.80
CA ARG A 194 -17.64 -1.14 -7.41
C ARG A 194 -18.93 -0.92 -6.63
N ALA A 195 -18.88 -1.02 -5.30
CA ALA A 195 -20.04 -0.80 -4.43
C ALA A 195 -20.54 0.65 -4.41
N THR A 196 -19.64 1.61 -4.62
CA THR A 196 -19.97 3.05 -4.70
C THR A 196 -20.29 3.50 -6.13
N LYS A 197 -20.42 2.58 -7.10
CA LYS A 197 -20.90 2.92 -8.45
C LYS A 197 -22.32 3.50 -8.30
N PRO A 198 -22.66 4.61 -8.97
CA PRO A 198 -23.94 5.26 -8.73
C PRO A 198 -25.10 4.28 -8.94
N ALA A 199 -25.96 4.15 -7.94
CA ALA A 199 -27.31 3.59 -8.12
C ALA A 199 -28.14 4.40 -9.15
N ALA A 200 -27.63 5.54 -9.60
CA ALA A 200 -28.22 6.41 -10.62
C ALA A 200 -28.30 5.79 -12.02
N GLU A 201 -27.45 4.81 -12.37
CA GLU A 201 -27.49 4.17 -13.69
C GLU A 201 -28.65 3.14 -13.81
N LYS A 202 -29.24 2.71 -12.68
CA LYS A 202 -30.41 1.81 -12.65
C LYS A 202 -31.75 2.52 -12.44
N ARG A 203 -31.76 3.79 -12.04
CA ARG A 203 -32.99 4.61 -11.92
C ARG A 203 -33.26 5.53 -13.11
N ALA A 204 -32.34 5.62 -14.06
CA ALA A 204 -32.52 6.36 -15.31
C ALA A 204 -32.98 5.47 -16.49
N ILE A 205 -33.17 4.16 -16.24
CA ILE A 205 -33.59 3.14 -17.23
C ILE A 205 -34.76 2.30 -16.67
N ALA A 206 -35.45 2.79 -15.65
CA ALA A 206 -36.68 2.22 -15.10
C ALA A 206 -37.71 3.33 -14.96
#